data_AF-A0A1M3N1R2-F1
#
_entry.id   AF-A0A1M3N1R2-F1
#
_cell.length_a   1.000
_cell.length_b   1.000
_cell.length_c   1.000
_cell.angle_alpha   90.00
_cell.angle_beta   90.00
_cell.angle_gamma   90.00
#
_symmetry.space_group_name_H-M   'P 1'
#
loop_
_entity.id
_entity.type
_entity.pdbx_description
1 polymer ?
#
loop_
_entity_poly.entity_id
_entity_poly.type
_entity_poly.pdbx_seq_one_letter_code
_entity_poly.pdbx_strand_id
1 'polypeptide(L)'
;MTKARLFTIPFTLVALLLLMAQGCGSDDDLGDYGGGGGKKKDGGTGEDQICLLNNCDIDRDCTDCDGERTTCYQKEHRCVACGPNAGNKSCKSGSYCTKYGDCVPNGVKCDEDAAGVPTISCKNTADCGACGPNFRVCDPGTNKCVGCLPDNTTNCQSTDTCKNNTCAPKCPKECNQDDDCGECGVPGKEAHACNKHVCAQCSPTKPCANGEICDLEHGTCVKPCGLGRPGKSNCTEDGNCGGCEGTTKCKVPVNGGEGVCAAPVNGCSDIGKGIVVLPDPFSRYTNACSTDTDCSNVSADLNVGKILRDITGLNIIKDGNLSYGMHACASVEVLDKSCGVCVPCKQDTDCQDIDVTKAAGDIFGPLGSVASKILLDKAFGPNDHKIHMFCQKVAGDYGACLPCPNMLARCAQTNENVPERGSCNHKVCETGDALGVNCELPCVAEVCAKDPYCCIKEWDYQCKVDVDLYCKNRTCEPDNCIYREAGWYCFEEQAKGGYRCSGEPGVEQVAEGHQCSLNQECRRDGDGPKAPAILCTSETNADGSNPVPGCPFGSKGKPKCFNK
;
A
#
# COMPACT_ATOMS: atom_id res chain seq x y z
N MET A 1 -25.21 63.11 -5.22
CA MET A 1 -24.53 63.92 -6.26
C MET A 1 -23.29 63.15 -6.72
N THR A 2 -23.14 63.01 -8.05
CA THR A 2 -21.97 62.48 -8.79
C THR A 2 -21.58 61.01 -8.48
N LYS A 3 -22.07 59.95 -9.15
CA LYS A 3 -21.99 59.49 -10.56
C LYS A 3 -20.58 59.31 -11.16
N ALA A 4 -20.34 58.05 -11.59
CA ALA A 4 -19.47 57.57 -12.68
C ALA A 4 -17.96 57.40 -12.35
N ARG A 5 -17.18 56.42 -12.88
CA ARG A 5 -17.21 55.55 -14.08
C ARG A 5 -16.47 54.24 -13.74
N LEU A 6 -16.92 53.04 -14.14
CA LEU A 6 -16.73 52.37 -15.44
C LEU A 6 -15.28 52.37 -15.97
N PHE A 7 -14.62 51.21 -15.94
CA PHE A 7 -13.63 50.80 -16.93
C PHE A 7 -13.76 49.29 -17.19
N THR A 8 -14.46 48.97 -18.27
CA THR A 8 -14.36 47.73 -19.04
C THR A 8 -13.28 47.92 -20.11
N ILE A 9 -12.38 46.93 -20.30
CA ILE A 9 -11.68 46.75 -21.58
C ILE A 9 -11.75 45.26 -21.96
N PRO A 10 -12.29 44.93 -23.15
CA PRO A 10 -12.29 43.60 -23.76
C PRO A 10 -11.08 43.41 -24.69
N PHE A 11 -10.69 42.17 -25.01
CA PHE A 11 -10.11 41.87 -26.32
C PHE A 11 -10.23 40.36 -26.63
N THR A 12 -11.13 40.05 -27.54
CA THR A 12 -11.22 38.83 -28.34
C THR A 12 -10.49 39.06 -29.68
N LEU A 13 -9.67 38.10 -30.14
CA LEU A 13 -9.38 37.74 -31.56
C LEU A 13 -8.38 36.57 -31.52
N VAL A 14 -8.73 35.30 -31.79
CA VAL A 14 -9.02 34.60 -33.07
C VAL A 14 -7.81 34.45 -34.01
N ALA A 15 -7.30 33.22 -34.12
CA ALA A 15 -6.80 32.54 -35.34
C ALA A 15 -6.47 31.08 -34.94
N LEU A 16 -7.29 30.06 -35.21
CA LEU A 16 -7.55 29.38 -36.49
C LEU A 16 -6.30 28.75 -37.12
N LEU A 17 -6.16 27.42 -36.98
CA LEU A 17 -5.41 26.58 -37.91
C LEU A 17 -6.15 25.24 -38.07
N LEU A 18 -6.98 25.24 -39.12
CA LEU A 18 -7.49 24.07 -39.84
C LEU A 18 -6.52 23.79 -41.00
N LEU A 19 -6.12 22.54 -41.17
CA LEU A 19 -5.72 21.91 -42.44
C LEU A 19 -6.14 20.44 -42.27
N MET A 20 -7.33 20.05 -42.76
CA MET A 20 -7.64 19.57 -44.11
C MET A 20 -6.99 18.22 -44.44
N ALA A 21 -7.88 17.29 -44.77
CA ALA A 21 -7.67 15.90 -45.09
C ALA A 21 -7.18 15.64 -46.51
N GLN A 22 -6.60 14.44 -46.70
CA GLN A 22 -6.58 13.52 -47.86
C GLN A 22 -5.35 12.60 -47.62
N GLY A 23 -5.35 11.28 -47.67
CA GLY A 23 -6.21 10.29 -48.31
C GLY A 23 -5.29 9.26 -49.00
N CYS A 24 -5.44 7.98 -48.64
CA CYS A 24 -4.97 6.74 -49.30
C CYS A 24 -3.46 6.38 -49.32
N GLY A 25 -3.15 5.11 -49.00
CA GLY A 25 -2.02 4.38 -49.60
C GLY A 25 -1.17 3.49 -48.68
N SER A 26 -1.72 2.34 -48.28
CA SER A 26 -1.14 0.97 -48.34
C SER A 26 0.38 0.67 -48.30
N ASP A 27 0.68 -0.35 -47.47
CA ASP A 27 1.51 -1.55 -47.72
C ASP A 27 2.85 -1.76 -46.99
N ASP A 28 2.92 -2.98 -46.42
CA ASP A 28 4.02 -3.91 -46.13
C ASP A 28 5.04 -3.68 -45.00
N ASP A 29 5.07 -4.67 -44.08
CA ASP A 29 6.13 -5.68 -43.92
C ASP A 29 6.57 -5.90 -42.46
N LEU A 30 6.21 -7.05 -41.88
CA LEU A 30 6.88 -7.62 -40.72
C LEU A 30 7.29 -9.06 -41.05
N GLY A 31 8.59 -9.22 -41.34
CA GLY A 31 9.31 -10.50 -41.42
C GLY A 31 9.25 -11.27 -40.10
N ASP A 32 9.06 -12.58 -40.17
CA ASP A 32 10.11 -13.61 -40.30
C ASP A 32 10.88 -13.87 -38.99
N TYR A 33 10.52 -14.96 -38.31
CA TYR A 33 11.45 -15.84 -37.60
C TYR A 33 10.84 -17.26 -37.52
N GLY A 34 11.38 -18.15 -38.35
CA GLY A 34 11.03 -19.58 -38.39
C GLY A 34 11.95 -20.52 -37.59
N GLY A 35 11.45 -21.74 -37.38
CA GLY A 35 12.22 -22.99 -37.20
C GLY A 35 12.05 -23.70 -35.84
N GLY A 36 11.64 -24.98 -35.72
CA GLY A 36 11.25 -25.97 -36.72
C GLY A 36 11.05 -27.40 -36.15
N GLY A 37 10.54 -28.31 -36.99
CA GLY A 37 10.64 -29.79 -36.90
C GLY A 37 9.39 -30.55 -36.42
N GLY A 38 8.73 -31.45 -37.18
CA GLY A 38 8.88 -31.87 -38.57
C GLY A 38 7.96 -33.05 -38.97
N LYS A 39 7.63 -33.11 -40.29
CA LYS A 39 7.32 -34.29 -41.16
C LYS A 39 6.03 -35.10 -40.85
N LYS A 40 5.08 -35.35 -41.76
CA LYS A 40 5.14 -35.70 -43.21
C LYS A 40 3.78 -35.47 -43.94
N LYS A 41 3.86 -34.99 -45.20
CA LYS A 41 3.20 -35.42 -46.48
C LYS A 41 1.66 -35.53 -46.55
N ASP A 42 0.89 -35.01 -47.52
CA ASP A 42 1.06 -34.34 -48.83
C ASP A 42 -0.27 -33.55 -49.06
N GLY A 43 -0.30 -32.27 -49.49
CA GLY A 43 -0.40 -31.86 -50.90
C GLY A 43 -1.79 -31.29 -51.28
N GLY A 44 -1.99 -29.96 -51.24
CA GLY A 44 -3.14 -29.27 -51.84
C GLY A 44 -3.54 -27.96 -51.12
N THR A 45 -3.46 -26.83 -51.83
CA THR A 45 -3.73 -25.45 -51.41
C THR A 45 -5.13 -25.25 -50.78
N GLY A 46 -5.20 -24.81 -49.52
CA GLY A 46 -6.42 -24.38 -48.86
C GLY A 46 -6.35 -22.90 -48.50
N GLU A 47 -6.98 -22.05 -49.31
CA GLU A 47 -7.69 -20.89 -48.74
C GLU A 47 -8.72 -21.50 -47.79
N ASP A 48 -8.79 -21.04 -46.54
CA ASP A 48 -9.71 -21.60 -45.56
C ASP A 48 -11.14 -21.51 -46.12
N GLN A 49 -11.73 -22.66 -46.50
CA GLN A 49 -13.12 -22.74 -46.93
C GLN A 49 -14.01 -22.33 -45.75
N ILE A 50 -14.42 -21.06 -45.71
CA ILE A 50 -15.19 -20.50 -44.61
C ILE A 50 -16.58 -20.17 -45.15
N CYS A 51 -17.58 -20.91 -44.65
CA CYS A 51 -18.99 -20.57 -44.78
C CYS A 51 -19.51 -20.05 -43.44
N LEU A 52 -19.71 -18.74 -43.31
CA LEU A 52 -20.39 -18.11 -42.18
C LEU A 52 -21.88 -18.00 -42.48
N LEU A 53 -22.56 -19.14 -42.60
CA LEU A 53 -23.95 -19.24 -43.08
C LEU A 53 -24.89 -18.22 -42.44
N ASN A 54 -24.79 -18.00 -41.12
CA ASN A 54 -25.65 -17.12 -40.34
C ASN A 54 -24.88 -16.01 -39.59
N ASN A 55 -23.65 -15.69 -40.00
CA ASN A 55 -22.86 -14.57 -39.43
C ASN A 55 -22.01 -13.84 -40.48
N CYS A 56 -22.52 -13.71 -41.69
CA CYS A 56 -21.77 -13.02 -42.73
C CYS A 56 -21.79 -11.51 -42.51
N ASP A 57 -20.68 -10.84 -42.80
CA ASP A 57 -20.61 -9.38 -42.90
C ASP A 57 -20.44 -8.93 -44.35
N ILE A 58 -19.79 -9.78 -45.15
CA ILE A 58 -19.53 -9.57 -46.56
C ILE A 58 -19.80 -10.83 -47.38
N ASP A 59 -20.01 -10.68 -48.68
CA ASP A 59 -20.27 -11.81 -49.59
C ASP A 59 -19.16 -12.86 -49.57
N ARG A 60 -17.92 -12.44 -49.29
CA ARG A 60 -16.77 -13.36 -49.19
C ARG A 60 -17.00 -14.45 -48.13
N ASP A 61 -17.68 -14.11 -47.03
CA ASP A 61 -17.95 -15.05 -45.92
C ASP A 61 -18.96 -16.14 -46.30
N CYS A 62 -19.60 -15.99 -47.46
CA CYS A 62 -20.62 -16.88 -48.00
C CYS A 62 -20.11 -17.72 -49.19
N THR A 63 -18.87 -17.52 -49.64
CA THR A 63 -18.36 -18.06 -50.91
C THR A 63 -18.42 -19.59 -50.97
N ASP A 64 -18.11 -20.24 -49.85
CA ASP A 64 -18.07 -21.70 -49.72
C ASP A 64 -19.35 -22.31 -49.13
N CYS A 65 -20.43 -21.53 -49.03
CA CYS A 65 -21.70 -22.05 -48.50
C CYS A 65 -22.45 -22.90 -49.53
N ASP A 66 -22.89 -24.09 -49.08
CA ASP A 66 -23.72 -24.99 -49.88
C ASP A 66 -25.04 -24.35 -50.30
N GLY A 67 -25.58 -24.80 -51.44
CA GLY A 67 -26.90 -24.36 -51.92
C GLY A 67 -26.89 -22.98 -52.59
N GLU A 68 -25.75 -22.57 -53.15
CA GLU A 68 -25.55 -21.31 -53.88
C GLU A 68 -25.71 -20.04 -53.04
N ARG A 69 -25.68 -20.20 -51.71
CA ARG A 69 -25.80 -19.11 -50.73
C ARG A 69 -24.52 -18.29 -50.67
N THR A 70 -24.21 -17.60 -51.76
CA THR A 70 -22.93 -16.90 -52.00
C THR A 70 -22.98 -15.40 -51.72
N THR A 71 -24.13 -14.88 -51.26
CA THR A 71 -24.34 -13.44 -51.06
C THR A 71 -24.77 -13.18 -49.63
N CYS A 72 -24.16 -12.20 -48.97
CA CYS A 72 -24.46 -11.86 -47.60
C CYS A 72 -25.61 -10.87 -47.49
N TYR A 73 -26.70 -11.27 -46.86
CA TYR A 73 -27.76 -10.36 -46.47
C TYR A 73 -27.42 -9.67 -45.15
N GLN A 74 -26.66 -8.58 -45.24
CA GLN A 74 -26.08 -7.84 -44.11
C GLN A 74 -27.08 -7.47 -43.02
N LYS A 75 -28.36 -7.19 -43.36
CA LYS A 75 -29.37 -6.83 -42.36
C LYS A 75 -29.68 -7.96 -41.39
N GLU A 76 -29.57 -9.21 -41.84
CA GLU A 76 -29.80 -10.42 -41.04
C GLU A 76 -28.50 -11.20 -40.79
N HIS A 77 -27.35 -10.67 -41.23
CA HIS A 77 -26.04 -11.33 -41.21
C HIS A 77 -26.08 -12.79 -41.73
N ARG A 78 -26.85 -13.07 -42.79
CA ARG A 78 -27.06 -14.43 -43.31
C ARG A 78 -26.77 -14.56 -44.80
N CYS A 79 -26.18 -15.68 -45.19
CA CYS A 79 -25.94 -16.02 -46.59
C CYS A 79 -27.23 -16.46 -47.30
N VAL A 80 -27.54 -15.80 -48.42
CA VAL A 80 -28.71 -16.03 -49.28
C VAL A 80 -28.27 -16.43 -50.69
N ALA A 81 -29.09 -17.26 -51.35
CA ALA A 81 -28.86 -17.77 -52.69
C ALA A 81 -29.56 -16.96 -53.78
N CYS A 82 -30.70 -16.34 -53.46
CA CYS A 82 -31.58 -15.74 -54.46
C CYS A 82 -32.40 -14.55 -53.92
N GLY A 83 -33.09 -13.86 -54.82
CA GLY A 83 -34.02 -12.78 -54.50
C GLY A 83 -33.36 -11.39 -54.45
N PRO A 84 -34.10 -10.35 -54.04
CA PRO A 84 -33.63 -8.96 -54.09
C PRO A 84 -32.36 -8.73 -53.27
N ASN A 85 -32.26 -9.40 -52.13
CA ASN A 85 -31.10 -9.31 -51.23
C ASN A 85 -29.87 -10.04 -51.77
N ALA A 86 -30.02 -10.87 -52.81
CA ALA A 86 -28.93 -11.54 -53.51
C ALA A 86 -28.66 -10.89 -54.89
N GLY A 87 -28.97 -9.60 -55.06
CA GLY A 87 -28.80 -8.90 -56.34
C GLY A 87 -29.78 -9.37 -57.42
N ASN A 88 -30.98 -9.80 -57.04
CA ASN A 88 -31.99 -10.40 -57.93
C ASN A 88 -31.56 -11.70 -58.62
N LYS A 89 -30.61 -12.45 -58.03
CA LYS A 89 -30.27 -13.81 -58.47
C LYS A 89 -31.51 -14.71 -58.45
N SER A 90 -31.66 -15.54 -59.48
CA SER A 90 -32.69 -16.57 -59.59
C SER A 90 -32.12 -17.96 -59.33
N CYS A 91 -32.98 -18.86 -58.87
CA CYS A 91 -32.61 -20.26 -58.66
C CYS A 91 -32.50 -21.04 -59.97
N LYS A 92 -31.74 -22.14 -59.94
CA LYS A 92 -31.69 -23.12 -61.04
C LYS A 92 -33.07 -23.64 -61.42
N SER A 93 -33.22 -24.05 -62.69
CA SER A 93 -34.46 -24.65 -63.21
C SER A 93 -34.90 -25.85 -62.34
N GLY A 94 -36.20 -25.90 -62.01
CA GLY A 94 -36.77 -26.90 -61.10
C GLY A 94 -36.80 -26.48 -59.63
N SER A 95 -36.28 -25.30 -59.29
CA SER A 95 -36.35 -24.69 -57.96
C SER A 95 -36.98 -23.30 -58.00
N TYR A 96 -37.46 -22.83 -56.86
CA TYR A 96 -37.95 -21.46 -56.69
C TYR A 96 -37.25 -20.77 -55.51
N CYS A 97 -37.25 -19.44 -55.54
CA CYS A 97 -36.69 -18.63 -54.47
C CYS A 97 -37.70 -18.44 -53.35
N THR A 98 -37.37 -18.88 -52.14
CA THR A 98 -38.20 -18.64 -50.95
C THR A 98 -38.17 -17.16 -50.56
N LYS A 99 -39.13 -16.72 -49.73
CA LYS A 99 -39.12 -15.36 -49.17
C LYS A 99 -37.89 -15.06 -48.29
N TYR A 100 -37.17 -16.11 -47.88
CA TYR A 100 -35.92 -16.05 -47.12
C TYR A 100 -34.67 -16.07 -48.01
N GLY A 101 -34.81 -16.05 -49.34
CA GLY A 101 -33.66 -16.00 -50.24
C GLY A 101 -32.93 -17.33 -50.39
N ASP A 102 -33.56 -18.45 -50.06
CA ASP A 102 -33.04 -19.80 -50.30
C ASP A 102 -33.69 -20.43 -51.54
N CYS A 103 -32.91 -21.22 -52.28
CA CYS A 103 -33.39 -21.97 -53.44
C CYS A 103 -33.85 -23.37 -53.04
N VAL A 104 -35.14 -23.67 -53.29
CA VAL A 104 -35.75 -24.93 -52.89
C VAL A 104 -36.46 -25.61 -54.06
N PRO A 105 -36.52 -26.96 -54.10
CA PRO A 105 -37.21 -27.68 -55.16
C PRO A 105 -38.69 -27.29 -55.27
N ASN A 106 -39.20 -27.26 -56.50
CA ASN A 106 -40.62 -27.01 -56.75
C ASN A 106 -41.49 -28.05 -56.02
N GLY A 107 -42.43 -27.57 -55.20
CA GLY A 107 -43.36 -28.41 -54.43
C GLY A 107 -43.06 -28.47 -52.93
N VAL A 108 -41.86 -28.10 -52.49
CA VAL A 108 -41.56 -27.89 -51.06
C VAL A 108 -42.17 -26.55 -50.64
N LYS A 109 -43.00 -26.54 -49.61
CA LYS A 109 -43.63 -25.32 -49.07
C LYS A 109 -43.52 -25.34 -47.55
N CYS A 110 -43.42 -24.15 -46.97
CA CYS A 110 -43.52 -24.00 -45.53
C CYS A 110 -44.58 -22.96 -45.18
N ASP A 111 -45.74 -23.47 -44.78
CA ASP A 111 -46.81 -22.65 -44.25
C ASP A 111 -46.46 -22.26 -42.81
N GLU A 112 -46.56 -20.98 -42.50
CA GLU A 112 -46.17 -20.41 -41.20
C GLU A 112 -47.35 -19.68 -40.57
N ASP A 113 -47.39 -19.65 -39.24
CA ASP A 113 -48.36 -18.84 -38.51
C ASP A 113 -47.99 -17.34 -38.52
N ALA A 114 -48.79 -16.52 -37.82
CA ALA A 114 -48.57 -15.09 -37.72
C ALA A 114 -47.24 -14.70 -37.03
N ALA A 115 -46.63 -15.62 -36.28
CA ALA A 115 -45.33 -15.44 -35.63
C ALA A 115 -44.16 -15.97 -36.48
N GLY A 116 -44.43 -16.51 -37.68
CA GLY A 116 -43.41 -17.09 -38.56
C GLY A 116 -42.99 -18.50 -38.16
N VAL A 117 -43.75 -19.18 -37.28
CA VAL A 117 -43.47 -20.56 -36.87
C VAL A 117 -44.08 -21.53 -37.88
N PRO A 118 -43.33 -22.52 -38.40
CA PRO A 118 -43.86 -23.51 -39.32
C PRO A 118 -45.02 -24.32 -38.75
N THR A 119 -46.07 -24.43 -39.54
CA THR A 119 -47.26 -25.25 -39.26
C THR A 119 -47.27 -26.57 -40.03
N ILE A 120 -46.26 -26.78 -40.89
CA ILE A 120 -46.09 -28.02 -41.64
C ILE A 120 -45.60 -29.16 -40.74
N SER A 121 -45.93 -30.38 -41.12
CA SER A 121 -45.33 -31.58 -40.54
C SER A 121 -44.24 -32.13 -41.45
N CYS A 122 -43.06 -32.39 -40.88
CA CYS A 122 -41.90 -32.87 -41.62
C CYS A 122 -41.64 -34.36 -41.37
N LYS A 123 -41.09 -35.05 -42.37
CA LYS A 123 -40.58 -36.43 -42.26
C LYS A 123 -39.05 -36.45 -42.26
N ASN A 124 -38.42 -35.50 -42.94
CA ASN A 124 -36.98 -35.33 -42.97
C ASN A 124 -36.62 -33.85 -43.13
N THR A 125 -35.34 -33.52 -42.94
CA THR A 125 -34.81 -32.14 -43.02
C THR A 125 -35.10 -31.45 -44.34
N ALA A 126 -35.23 -32.18 -45.46
CA ALA A 126 -35.52 -31.57 -46.76
C ALA A 126 -36.93 -30.95 -46.81
N ASP A 127 -37.89 -31.46 -46.03
CA ASP A 127 -39.25 -30.89 -45.95
C ASP A 127 -39.24 -29.50 -45.31
N CYS A 128 -38.27 -29.24 -44.43
CA CYS A 128 -38.06 -27.95 -43.77
C CYS A 128 -37.24 -26.95 -44.61
N GLY A 129 -36.81 -27.37 -45.81
CA GLY A 129 -35.96 -26.59 -46.70
C GLY A 129 -36.58 -25.28 -47.19
N ALA A 130 -37.91 -25.11 -47.09
CA ALA A 130 -38.63 -23.88 -47.46
C ALA A 130 -39.01 -22.96 -46.27
N CYS A 131 -38.83 -23.40 -45.02
CA CYS A 131 -39.18 -22.65 -43.80
C CYS A 131 -38.28 -21.45 -43.52
N GLY A 132 -38.49 -20.75 -42.40
CA GLY A 132 -37.54 -19.74 -41.94
C GLY A 132 -36.15 -20.32 -41.64
N PRO A 133 -35.10 -19.49 -41.62
CA PRO A 133 -33.74 -19.92 -41.30
C PRO A 133 -33.63 -20.53 -39.90
N ASN A 134 -34.53 -20.20 -38.97
CA ASN A 134 -34.57 -20.79 -37.64
C ASN A 134 -35.31 -22.13 -37.56
N PHE A 135 -35.76 -22.69 -38.69
CA PHE A 135 -36.59 -23.90 -38.74
C PHE A 135 -36.22 -24.83 -39.90
N ARG A 136 -34.93 -25.14 -40.07
CA ARG A 136 -34.41 -25.94 -41.19
C ARG A 136 -34.25 -27.42 -40.91
N VAL A 137 -34.28 -27.84 -39.65
CA VAL A 137 -34.06 -29.23 -39.23
C VAL A 137 -35.38 -29.88 -38.89
N CYS A 138 -35.64 -31.10 -39.35
CA CYS A 138 -36.83 -31.84 -38.93
C CYS A 138 -36.56 -32.59 -37.63
N ASP A 139 -37.36 -32.34 -36.60
CA ASP A 139 -37.40 -33.15 -35.39
C ASP A 139 -38.27 -34.39 -35.61
N PRO A 140 -37.68 -35.61 -35.70
CA PRO A 140 -38.44 -36.83 -35.95
C PRO A 140 -39.34 -37.22 -34.77
N GLY A 141 -39.09 -36.72 -33.56
CA GLY A 141 -39.90 -36.99 -32.38
C GLY A 141 -41.21 -36.20 -32.39
N THR A 142 -41.18 -34.95 -32.87
CA THR A 142 -42.36 -34.07 -32.90
C THR A 142 -42.94 -33.88 -34.30
N ASN A 143 -42.24 -34.34 -35.35
CA ASN A 143 -42.53 -34.08 -36.76
C ASN A 143 -42.68 -32.59 -37.08
N LYS A 144 -41.89 -31.73 -36.40
CA LYS A 144 -41.88 -30.28 -36.58
C LYS A 144 -40.53 -29.80 -37.08
N CYS A 145 -40.55 -28.72 -37.86
CA CYS A 145 -39.33 -28.03 -38.26
C CYS A 145 -38.81 -27.17 -37.11
N VAL A 146 -37.53 -27.34 -36.78
CA VAL A 146 -36.79 -26.71 -35.68
C VAL A 146 -35.46 -26.16 -36.18
N GLY A 147 -34.78 -25.35 -35.37
CA GLY A 147 -33.51 -24.73 -35.76
C GLY A 147 -32.36 -25.74 -35.80
N CYS A 148 -32.37 -26.67 -34.84
CA CYS A 148 -31.33 -27.68 -34.68
C CYS A 148 -31.82 -28.84 -33.80
N LEU A 149 -31.04 -29.91 -33.77
CA LEU A 149 -31.11 -30.99 -32.78
C LEU A 149 -29.72 -31.20 -32.16
N PRO A 150 -29.60 -31.86 -30.99
CA PRO A 150 -28.30 -32.15 -30.36
C PRO A 150 -27.31 -32.88 -31.28
N ASP A 151 -27.81 -33.69 -32.22
CA ASP A 151 -27.05 -34.45 -33.21
C ASP A 151 -27.08 -33.83 -34.61
N ASN A 152 -27.81 -32.74 -34.81
CA ASN A 152 -27.93 -32.05 -36.09
C ASN A 152 -27.87 -30.52 -35.92
N THR A 153 -26.64 -30.01 -35.93
CA THR A 153 -26.31 -28.58 -35.86
C THR A 153 -25.95 -28.00 -37.24
N THR A 154 -26.32 -28.68 -38.34
CA THR A 154 -25.97 -28.26 -39.72
C THR A 154 -26.44 -26.85 -40.08
N ASN A 155 -27.41 -26.33 -39.34
CA ASN A 155 -27.98 -25.00 -39.53
C ASN A 155 -27.55 -24.00 -38.44
N CYS A 156 -26.70 -24.42 -37.49
CA CYS A 156 -26.09 -23.55 -36.50
C CYS A 156 -24.70 -23.10 -36.95
N GLN A 157 -24.20 -22.00 -36.41
CA GLN A 157 -22.80 -21.62 -36.64
C GLN A 157 -21.85 -22.59 -35.93
N SER A 158 -20.59 -22.64 -36.37
CA SER A 158 -19.54 -23.41 -35.68
C SER A 158 -19.32 -22.96 -34.23
N THR A 159 -19.66 -21.70 -33.93
CA THR A 159 -19.64 -21.07 -32.61
C THR A 159 -20.93 -21.22 -31.82
N ASP A 160 -21.95 -21.89 -32.36
CA ASP A 160 -23.24 -22.11 -31.71
C ASP A 160 -23.36 -23.56 -31.17
N THR A 161 -24.27 -23.72 -30.21
CA THR A 161 -24.73 -25.00 -29.68
C THR A 161 -26.25 -25.08 -29.81
N CYS A 162 -26.80 -26.30 -29.88
CA CYS A 162 -28.23 -26.48 -29.95
C CYS A 162 -28.84 -26.50 -28.55
N LYS A 163 -29.58 -25.45 -28.18
CA LYS A 163 -30.33 -25.38 -26.91
C LYS A 163 -31.81 -25.19 -27.20
N ASN A 164 -32.64 -26.09 -26.65
CA ASN A 164 -34.10 -26.06 -26.83
C ASN A 164 -34.53 -25.94 -28.30
N ASN A 165 -33.95 -26.78 -29.17
CA ASN A 165 -34.26 -26.83 -30.59
C ASN A 165 -33.94 -25.53 -31.37
N THR A 166 -33.12 -24.64 -30.78
CA THR A 166 -32.70 -23.36 -31.35
C THR A 166 -31.17 -23.24 -31.28
N CYS A 167 -30.55 -22.70 -32.34
CA CYS A 167 -29.12 -22.40 -32.32
C CYS A 167 -28.88 -21.21 -31.38
N ALA A 168 -28.04 -21.40 -30.37
CA ALA A 168 -27.64 -20.36 -29.44
C ALA A 168 -26.11 -20.27 -29.41
N PRO A 169 -25.52 -19.07 -29.25
CA PRO A 169 -24.07 -18.94 -29.10
C PRO A 169 -23.54 -19.84 -27.98
N LYS A 170 -22.44 -20.55 -28.22
CA LYS A 170 -21.71 -21.30 -27.18
C LYS A 170 -21.32 -20.40 -26.03
N CYS A 171 -21.00 -19.15 -26.35
CA CYS A 171 -20.73 -18.12 -25.38
C CYS A 171 -21.66 -16.92 -25.57
N PRO A 172 -22.64 -16.71 -24.67
CA PRO A 172 -23.54 -15.59 -24.78
C PRO A 172 -22.81 -14.26 -24.45
N LYS A 173 -23.29 -13.17 -25.04
CA LYS A 173 -22.77 -11.81 -24.76
C LYS A 173 -22.98 -11.41 -23.30
N GLU A 174 -24.07 -11.88 -22.70
CA GLU A 174 -24.42 -11.67 -21.31
C GLU A 174 -24.78 -13.00 -20.65
N CYS A 175 -24.44 -13.15 -19.37
CA CYS A 175 -24.78 -14.33 -18.57
C CYS A 175 -25.56 -13.92 -17.32
N ASN A 176 -26.35 -14.84 -16.77
CA ASN A 176 -27.04 -14.68 -15.49
C ASN A 176 -26.54 -15.68 -14.43
N GLN A 177 -26.01 -16.82 -14.88
CA GLN A 177 -25.50 -17.89 -14.03
C GLN A 177 -24.27 -18.54 -14.68
N ASP A 178 -23.44 -19.21 -13.88
CA ASP A 178 -22.20 -19.83 -14.36
C ASP A 178 -22.45 -20.86 -15.49
N ASP A 179 -23.58 -21.56 -15.46
CA ASP A 179 -23.97 -22.55 -16.47
C ASP A 179 -24.19 -21.95 -17.86
N ASP A 180 -24.50 -20.64 -17.95
CA ASP A 180 -24.62 -19.94 -19.22
C ASP A 180 -23.26 -19.86 -19.93
N CYS A 181 -22.17 -19.93 -19.16
CA CYS A 181 -20.79 -19.81 -19.62
C CYS A 181 -20.08 -21.17 -19.79
N GLY A 182 -20.79 -22.30 -19.61
CA GLY A 182 -20.18 -23.64 -19.58
C GLY A 182 -19.37 -24.03 -20.81
N GLU A 183 -19.61 -23.39 -21.95
CA GLU A 183 -18.88 -23.62 -23.21
C GLU A 183 -18.05 -22.40 -23.65
N CYS A 184 -17.89 -21.39 -22.78
CA CYS A 184 -17.09 -20.19 -23.04
C CYS A 184 -15.60 -20.39 -22.76
N GLY A 185 -14.78 -19.73 -23.57
CA GLY A 185 -13.33 -19.69 -23.42
C GLY A 185 -12.60 -20.63 -24.36
N VAL A 186 -11.28 -20.60 -24.29
CA VAL A 186 -10.37 -21.48 -25.04
C VAL A 186 -9.53 -22.28 -24.06
N PRO A 187 -8.95 -23.43 -24.46
CA PRO A 187 -8.08 -24.21 -23.58
C PRO A 187 -6.98 -23.34 -22.93
N GLY A 188 -6.87 -23.38 -21.60
CA GLY A 188 -5.93 -22.57 -20.81
C GLY A 188 -6.41 -21.14 -20.50
N LYS A 189 -7.58 -20.73 -21.02
CA LYS A 189 -8.31 -19.50 -20.69
C LYS A 189 -9.81 -19.78 -20.69
N GLU A 190 -10.20 -20.81 -19.95
CA GLU A 190 -11.57 -21.20 -19.76
C GLU A 190 -12.37 -20.07 -19.11
N ALA A 191 -13.54 -19.72 -19.65
CA ALA A 191 -14.35 -18.60 -19.18
C ALA A 191 -15.72 -19.09 -18.66
N HIS A 192 -15.70 -20.12 -17.82
CA HIS A 192 -16.90 -20.86 -17.41
C HIS A 192 -17.67 -20.29 -16.21
N ALA A 193 -17.39 -19.06 -15.80
CA ALA A 193 -18.02 -18.40 -14.66
C ALA A 193 -18.72 -17.12 -15.11
N CYS A 194 -19.87 -16.81 -14.53
CA CYS A 194 -20.57 -15.57 -14.81
C CYS A 194 -20.15 -14.50 -13.79
N ASN A 195 -19.32 -13.55 -14.21
CA ASN A 195 -18.90 -12.42 -13.38
C ASN A 195 -19.44 -11.11 -13.92
N LYS A 196 -20.27 -10.40 -13.14
CA LYS A 196 -20.90 -9.12 -13.54
C LYS A 196 -21.59 -9.20 -14.92
N HIS A 197 -22.34 -10.28 -15.15
CA HIS A 197 -23.02 -10.57 -16.42
C HIS A 197 -22.11 -10.83 -17.62
N VAL A 198 -20.82 -11.08 -17.42
CA VAL A 198 -19.88 -11.45 -18.48
C VAL A 198 -19.22 -12.79 -18.13
N CYS A 199 -19.07 -13.66 -19.12
CA CYS A 199 -18.38 -14.92 -18.94
C CYS A 199 -16.88 -14.69 -18.72
N ALA A 200 -16.36 -15.22 -17.62
CA ALA A 200 -15.04 -14.97 -17.07
C ALA A 200 -14.45 -16.26 -16.46
N GLN A 201 -13.20 -16.22 -16.02
CA GLN A 201 -12.50 -17.40 -15.48
C GLN A 201 -13.02 -17.79 -14.10
N CYS A 202 -13.50 -16.82 -13.34
CA CYS A 202 -13.99 -17.01 -11.99
C CYS A 202 -15.11 -16.02 -11.64
N SER A 203 -15.87 -16.35 -10.61
CA SER A 203 -16.98 -15.56 -10.06
C SER A 203 -17.07 -15.76 -8.54
N PRO A 204 -17.93 -15.03 -7.82
CA PRO A 204 -18.18 -15.30 -6.39
C PRO A 204 -18.64 -16.73 -6.10
N THR A 205 -19.27 -17.40 -7.07
CA THR A 205 -19.79 -18.78 -6.96
C THR A 205 -18.85 -19.83 -7.54
N LYS A 206 -17.90 -19.43 -8.39
CA LYS A 206 -16.95 -20.34 -9.05
C LYS A 206 -15.51 -19.89 -8.85
N PRO A 207 -14.77 -20.54 -7.92
CA PRO A 207 -13.39 -20.16 -7.60
C PRO A 207 -12.40 -20.60 -8.69
N CYS A 208 -11.21 -19.99 -8.65
CA CYS A 208 -10.10 -20.37 -9.50
C CYS A 208 -9.52 -21.74 -9.13
N ALA A 209 -8.97 -22.45 -10.12
CA ALA A 209 -8.24 -23.69 -9.91
C ALA A 209 -6.81 -23.42 -9.38
N ASN A 210 -6.12 -24.47 -8.94
CA ASN A 210 -4.67 -24.48 -8.70
C ASN A 210 -4.12 -23.43 -7.70
N GLY A 211 -4.91 -23.03 -6.69
CA GLY A 211 -4.46 -22.11 -5.64
C GLY A 211 -4.35 -20.65 -6.07
N GLU A 212 -4.92 -20.30 -7.23
CA GLU A 212 -5.09 -18.92 -7.67
C GLU A 212 -6.27 -18.25 -6.94
N ILE A 213 -6.24 -16.92 -6.84
CA ILE A 213 -7.32 -16.11 -6.29
C ILE A 213 -8.10 -15.43 -7.41
N CYS A 214 -9.41 -15.32 -7.23
CA CYS A 214 -10.27 -14.63 -8.18
C CYS A 214 -10.19 -13.12 -7.98
N ASP A 215 -9.76 -12.39 -9.01
CA ASP A 215 -10.00 -10.96 -9.09
C ASP A 215 -11.47 -10.75 -9.43
N LEU A 216 -12.30 -10.50 -8.40
CA LEU A 216 -13.74 -10.29 -8.57
C LEU A 216 -14.08 -9.03 -9.38
N GLU A 217 -13.13 -8.10 -9.54
CA GLU A 217 -13.35 -6.91 -10.33
C GLU A 217 -13.36 -7.23 -11.83
N HIS A 218 -12.40 -8.05 -12.27
CA HIS A 218 -12.17 -8.42 -13.67
C HIS A 218 -12.59 -9.85 -14.05
N GLY A 219 -12.90 -10.71 -13.06
CA GLY A 219 -13.25 -12.13 -13.26
C GLY A 219 -12.08 -13.01 -13.72
N THR A 220 -10.84 -12.63 -13.38
CA THR A 220 -9.62 -13.35 -13.80
C THR A 220 -8.96 -14.06 -12.63
N CYS A 221 -8.36 -15.22 -12.93
CA CYS A 221 -7.59 -15.97 -11.95
C CYS A 221 -6.15 -15.48 -11.93
N VAL A 222 -5.69 -15.07 -10.75
CA VAL A 222 -4.33 -14.57 -10.56
C VAL A 222 -3.64 -15.34 -9.45
N LYS A 223 -2.34 -15.57 -9.59
CA LYS A 223 -1.54 -16.15 -8.51
C LYS A 223 -1.50 -15.18 -7.33
N PRO A 224 -1.73 -15.66 -6.09
CA PRO A 224 -1.59 -14.82 -4.92
C PRO A 224 -0.14 -14.34 -4.80
N CYS A 225 0.06 -13.03 -4.86
CA CYS A 225 1.31 -12.36 -4.52
C CYS A 225 1.12 -11.67 -3.16
N GLY A 226 1.84 -12.12 -2.13
CA GLY A 226 1.65 -11.66 -0.76
C GLY A 226 0.65 -12.50 0.06
N LEU A 227 0.06 -11.93 1.11
CA LEU A 227 -0.91 -12.57 2.01
C LEU A 227 -2.31 -12.76 1.37
N GLY A 228 -2.37 -12.86 0.04
CA GLY A 228 -3.59 -13.22 -0.69
C GLY A 228 -4.61 -12.10 -0.90
N ARG A 229 -4.22 -10.82 -0.78
CA ARG A 229 -5.11 -9.70 -1.13
C ARG A 229 -4.90 -9.28 -2.60
N PRO A 230 -5.97 -9.24 -3.43
CA PRO A 230 -5.88 -8.75 -4.80
C PRO A 230 -5.25 -7.34 -4.83
N GLY A 231 -4.23 -7.14 -5.66
CA GLY A 231 -3.59 -5.83 -5.88
C GLY A 231 -2.65 -5.34 -4.77
N LYS A 232 -2.38 -6.12 -3.71
CA LYS A 232 -1.40 -5.76 -2.67
C LYS A 232 -0.42 -6.90 -2.43
N SER A 233 0.87 -6.67 -2.71
CA SER A 233 1.96 -7.61 -2.44
C SER A 233 2.40 -7.60 -0.97
N ASN A 234 1.45 -7.69 -0.03
CA ASN A 234 1.78 -7.60 1.40
C ASN A 234 2.39 -8.89 1.94
N CYS A 235 3.30 -8.81 2.91
CA CYS A 235 4.00 -9.98 3.42
C CYS A 235 4.45 -9.81 4.87
N THR A 236 4.66 -10.91 5.58
CA THR A 236 5.29 -10.92 6.91
C THR A 236 6.61 -11.70 6.91
N GLU A 237 6.79 -12.56 5.91
CA GLU A 237 7.98 -13.37 5.68
C GLU A 237 8.19 -13.63 4.18
N ASP A 238 9.41 -13.99 3.79
CA ASP A 238 9.78 -14.25 2.39
C ASP A 238 8.87 -15.30 1.71
N GLY A 239 8.38 -16.29 2.48
CA GLY A 239 7.48 -17.32 1.99
C GLY A 239 6.17 -16.77 1.40
N ASN A 240 5.70 -15.61 1.87
CA ASN A 240 4.49 -14.98 1.34
C ASN A 240 4.71 -14.36 -0.07
N CYS A 241 5.96 -14.17 -0.48
CA CYS A 241 6.33 -13.52 -1.74
C CYS A 241 6.67 -14.53 -2.86
N GLY A 242 6.58 -15.84 -2.60
CA GLY A 242 6.93 -16.87 -3.58
C GLY A 242 6.07 -16.86 -4.85
N GLY A 243 4.87 -16.29 -4.80
CA GLY A 243 3.96 -16.14 -5.94
C GLY A 243 4.18 -14.87 -6.77
N CYS A 244 5.07 -13.97 -6.35
CA CYS A 244 5.30 -12.70 -7.03
C CYS A 244 6.41 -12.82 -8.09
N GLU A 245 6.12 -12.37 -9.31
CA GLU A 245 7.12 -12.38 -10.39
C GLU A 245 8.21 -11.33 -10.12
N GLY A 246 9.46 -11.79 -10.02
CA GLY A 246 10.62 -10.93 -9.78
C GLY A 246 10.78 -10.39 -8.36
N THR A 247 9.80 -10.55 -7.47
CA THR A 247 9.79 -9.97 -6.12
C THR A 247 9.65 -11.01 -5.01
N THR A 248 10.69 -11.81 -4.80
CA THR A 248 10.66 -13.00 -3.90
C THR A 248 11.03 -12.72 -2.44
N LYS A 249 11.32 -11.48 -2.07
CA LYS A 249 11.74 -11.11 -0.71
C LYS A 249 10.73 -10.21 -0.03
N CYS A 250 10.49 -10.45 1.25
CA CYS A 250 9.57 -9.63 2.04
C CYS A 250 10.30 -8.48 2.75
N LYS A 251 10.00 -7.24 2.35
CA LYS A 251 10.49 -6.03 3.03
C LYS A 251 9.54 -5.63 4.15
N VAL A 252 9.79 -6.14 5.36
CA VAL A 252 9.00 -5.83 6.57
C VAL A 252 9.53 -4.57 7.24
N PRO A 253 8.71 -3.51 7.45
CA PRO A 253 9.13 -2.24 8.02
C PRO A 253 9.99 -2.38 9.27
N VAL A 254 10.98 -1.50 9.40
CA VAL A 254 11.70 -1.27 10.65
C VAL A 254 10.66 -0.91 11.72
N ASN A 255 10.73 -1.61 12.86
CA ASN A 255 9.75 -1.64 13.96
C ASN A 255 8.50 -2.51 13.73
N GLY A 256 8.43 -3.32 12.67
CA GLY A 256 7.38 -4.32 12.45
C GLY A 256 6.13 -3.78 11.76
N GLY A 257 5.24 -4.68 11.30
CA GLY A 257 4.06 -4.37 10.50
C GLY A 257 3.93 -5.31 9.28
N GLU A 258 2.93 -5.10 8.43
CA GLU A 258 2.85 -5.77 7.13
C GLU A 258 3.88 -5.13 6.17
N GLY A 259 4.74 -5.97 5.58
CA GLY A 259 5.73 -5.60 4.57
C GLY A 259 5.24 -5.72 3.14
N VAL A 260 6.14 -5.46 2.20
CA VAL A 260 5.87 -5.51 0.75
C VAL A 260 6.86 -6.46 0.06
N CYS A 261 6.37 -7.31 -0.85
CA CYS A 261 7.23 -8.16 -1.66
C CYS A 261 8.04 -7.32 -2.66
N ALA A 262 9.35 -7.47 -2.64
CA ALA A 262 10.29 -6.72 -3.45
C ALA A 262 11.34 -7.64 -4.09
N ALA A 263 11.98 -7.11 -5.15
CA ALA A 263 13.02 -7.82 -5.86
C ALA A 263 14.25 -8.05 -4.96
N PRO A 264 14.91 -9.22 -5.08
CA PRO A 264 16.23 -9.40 -4.48
C PRO A 264 17.19 -8.40 -5.13
N VAL A 265 17.91 -7.63 -4.31
CA VAL A 265 18.86 -6.63 -4.81
C VAL A 265 20.24 -7.28 -4.95
N ASN A 266 20.84 -7.17 -6.12
CA ASN A 266 22.13 -7.80 -6.46
C ASN A 266 23.30 -6.86 -6.12
N GLY A 267 24.34 -7.40 -5.47
CA GLY A 267 25.63 -6.73 -5.24
C GLY A 267 26.64 -7.66 -4.53
N CYS A 268 27.94 -7.55 -4.85
CA CYS A 268 29.04 -8.43 -4.43
C CYS A 268 28.92 -9.90 -4.87
N SER A 269 28.85 -10.13 -6.20
CA SER A 269 28.86 -11.46 -6.84
C SER A 269 30.02 -12.38 -6.39
N ASP A 270 31.08 -11.82 -5.81
CA ASP A 270 32.34 -12.50 -5.51
C ASP A 270 32.50 -12.92 -4.05
N ILE A 271 31.51 -12.64 -3.19
CA ILE A 271 31.58 -13.02 -1.78
C ILE A 271 30.33 -13.80 -1.39
N GLY A 272 30.54 -15.08 -1.06
CA GLY A 272 29.48 -16.04 -0.80
C GLY A 272 28.51 -15.63 0.32
N LYS A 273 27.37 -16.34 0.36
CA LYS A 273 26.30 -16.13 1.35
C LYS A 273 26.85 -16.10 2.78
N GLY A 274 26.57 -15.03 3.55
CA GLY A 274 26.78 -15.01 5.00
C GLY A 274 27.67 -13.90 5.58
N ILE A 275 27.91 -12.79 4.88
CA ILE A 275 28.63 -11.65 5.46
C ILE A 275 27.71 -10.78 6.32
N VAL A 276 28.26 -10.34 7.45
CA VAL A 276 27.64 -9.49 8.47
C VAL A 276 26.91 -8.32 7.84
N VAL A 277 25.60 -8.48 7.77
CA VAL A 277 24.61 -7.45 7.48
C VAL A 277 24.39 -6.61 8.74
N LEU A 278 23.85 -5.38 8.59
CA LEU A 278 23.41 -4.58 9.74
C LEU A 278 22.57 -5.45 10.69
N PRO A 279 22.54 -5.18 12.01
CA PRO A 279 21.70 -5.92 12.94
C PRO A 279 20.25 -5.94 12.45
N ASP A 280 19.53 -7.02 12.76
CA ASP A 280 18.07 -7.03 12.58
C ASP A 280 17.45 -5.79 13.26
N PRO A 281 16.45 -5.13 12.65
CA PRO A 281 15.77 -5.49 11.39
C PRO A 281 16.43 -4.92 10.12
N PHE A 282 17.50 -4.12 10.24
CA PHE A 282 18.11 -3.40 9.11
C PHE A 282 18.84 -4.33 8.13
N SER A 283 19.23 -5.53 8.59
CA SER A 283 19.76 -6.61 7.76
C SER A 283 18.93 -6.91 6.50
N ARG A 284 17.62 -6.63 6.55
CA ARG A 284 16.65 -6.90 5.49
C ARG A 284 16.64 -5.82 4.39
N TYR A 285 17.30 -4.70 4.66
CA TYR A 285 17.32 -3.50 3.84
C TYR A 285 18.72 -3.16 3.33
N THR A 286 19.75 -3.79 3.89
CA THR A 286 21.14 -3.63 3.45
C THR A 286 21.39 -4.23 2.10
N ASN A 287 21.79 -3.39 1.15
CA ASN A 287 22.33 -3.81 -0.15
C ASN A 287 23.85 -3.72 -0.12
N ALA A 288 24.52 -4.64 -0.80
CA ALA A 288 25.95 -4.47 -1.06
C ALA A 288 26.16 -3.34 -2.07
N CYS A 289 27.28 -2.63 -1.96
CA CYS A 289 27.64 -1.49 -2.81
C CYS A 289 29.15 -1.42 -3.01
N SER A 290 29.57 -0.73 -4.07
CA SER A 290 30.95 -0.32 -4.31
C SER A 290 31.11 1.20 -4.26
N THR A 291 30.03 1.93 -4.56
CA THR A 291 29.96 3.40 -4.52
C THR A 291 28.61 3.86 -3.97
N ASP A 292 28.51 5.12 -3.53
CA ASP A 292 27.24 5.71 -3.06
C ASP A 292 26.14 5.68 -4.15
N THR A 293 26.53 5.62 -5.44
CA THR A 293 25.57 5.51 -6.55
C THR A 293 24.81 4.19 -6.53
N ASP A 294 25.41 3.11 -6.04
CA ASP A 294 24.74 1.81 -5.90
C ASP A 294 23.61 1.86 -4.84
N CYS A 295 23.65 2.90 -3.99
CA CYS A 295 22.75 3.10 -2.87
C CYS A 295 21.64 4.12 -3.14
N SER A 296 21.58 4.72 -4.33
CA SER A 296 20.69 5.84 -4.64
C SER A 296 19.19 5.52 -4.52
N ASN A 297 18.80 4.26 -4.74
CA ASN A 297 17.40 3.79 -4.69
C ASN A 297 17.16 2.79 -3.54
N VAL A 298 18.05 2.79 -2.54
CA VAL A 298 17.95 1.89 -1.39
C VAL A 298 17.31 2.65 -0.25
N SER A 299 16.26 2.07 0.33
CA SER A 299 15.56 2.64 1.46
C SER A 299 15.07 1.55 2.41
N ALA A 300 15.06 1.89 3.70
CA ALA A 300 14.36 1.13 4.72
C ALA A 300 13.01 1.79 5.00
N ASP A 301 11.93 1.02 4.98
CA ASP A 301 10.63 1.54 5.39
C ASP A 301 10.55 1.53 6.91
N LEU A 302 10.16 2.65 7.52
CA LEU A 302 9.96 2.78 8.96
C LEU A 302 8.47 2.86 9.27
N ASN A 303 7.97 2.01 10.17
CA ASN A 303 6.58 2.11 10.63
C ASN A 303 6.43 3.22 11.67
N VAL A 304 6.22 4.44 11.19
CA VAL A 304 5.99 5.64 12.01
C VAL A 304 4.72 5.49 12.84
N GLY A 305 3.69 4.84 12.28
CA GLY A 305 2.45 4.54 12.99
C GLY A 305 2.67 3.75 14.28
N LYS A 306 3.50 2.71 14.23
CA LYS A 306 3.88 1.94 15.42
C LYS A 306 4.67 2.77 16.42
N ILE A 307 5.65 3.56 15.96
CA ILE A 307 6.41 4.45 16.83
C ILE A 307 5.48 5.37 17.63
N LEU A 308 4.51 6.00 16.95
CA LEU A 308 3.54 6.87 17.62
C LEU A 308 2.63 6.11 18.58
N ARG A 309 2.23 4.87 18.26
CA ARG A 309 1.47 4.02 19.21
C ARG A 309 2.25 3.73 20.47
N ASP A 310 3.51 3.33 20.32
CA ASP A 310 4.36 2.97 21.45
C ASP A 310 4.58 4.18 22.38
N ILE A 311 4.67 5.39 21.82
CA ILE A 311 4.86 6.64 22.59
C ILE A 311 3.55 7.09 23.25
N THR A 312 2.47 7.14 22.48
CA THR A 312 1.21 7.75 22.94
C THR A 312 0.31 6.78 23.70
N GLY A 313 0.55 5.47 23.57
CA GLY A 313 -0.35 4.41 24.04
C GLY A 313 -1.66 4.33 23.25
N LEU A 314 -1.80 5.05 22.14
CA LEU A 314 -3.06 5.18 21.41
C LEU A 314 -3.17 4.14 20.29
N ASN A 315 -3.91 3.06 20.54
CA ASN A 315 -4.14 1.99 19.54
C ASN A 315 -4.95 2.43 18.31
N ILE A 316 -5.51 3.64 18.30
CA ILE A 316 -6.25 4.19 17.14
C ILE A 316 -5.34 4.58 15.97
N ILE A 317 -4.04 4.72 16.21
CA ILE A 317 -3.04 5.10 15.22
C ILE A 317 -2.73 3.88 14.34
N LYS A 318 -2.96 3.98 13.03
CA LYS A 318 -2.70 2.87 12.09
C LYS A 318 -1.23 2.82 11.71
N ASP A 319 -0.83 1.70 11.10
CA ASP A 319 0.49 1.60 10.48
C ASP A 319 0.60 2.62 9.34
N GLY A 320 1.74 3.30 9.31
CA GLY A 320 2.10 4.23 8.25
C GLY A 320 3.60 4.13 8.04
N ASN A 321 3.98 3.75 6.82
CA ASN A 321 5.35 3.47 6.47
C ASN A 321 5.96 4.69 5.79
N LEU A 322 7.11 5.15 6.29
CA LEU A 322 7.90 6.19 5.65
C LEU A 322 9.20 5.58 5.12
N SER A 323 9.48 5.83 3.85
CA SER A 323 10.75 5.40 3.23
C SER A 323 11.90 6.28 3.75
N TYR A 324 12.92 5.63 4.32
CA TYR A 324 14.13 6.25 4.84
C TYR A 324 15.34 5.82 3.99
N GLY A 325 16.00 6.79 3.34
CA GLY A 325 17.08 6.51 2.40
C GLY A 325 18.33 5.91 3.04
N MET A 326 18.98 4.98 2.32
CA MET A 326 20.24 4.35 2.71
C MET A 326 21.35 4.74 1.73
N HIS A 327 21.56 6.04 1.52
CA HIS A 327 22.28 6.57 0.36
C HIS A 327 23.80 6.45 0.39
N ALA A 328 24.40 6.05 1.51
CA ALA A 328 25.85 5.99 1.65
C ALA A 328 26.36 4.55 1.53
N CYS A 329 27.42 4.36 0.76
CA CYS A 329 28.15 3.10 0.68
C CYS A 329 29.26 3.09 1.73
N ALA A 330 29.15 2.22 2.72
CA ALA A 330 30.16 2.04 3.76
C ALA A 330 30.95 0.76 3.56
N SER A 331 32.28 0.84 3.63
CA SER A 331 33.14 -0.34 3.51
C SER A 331 33.01 -1.22 4.76
N VAL A 332 32.77 -2.51 4.56
CA VAL A 332 32.86 -3.55 5.59
C VAL A 332 34.03 -4.45 5.23
N GLU A 333 35.04 -4.47 6.10
CA GLU A 333 36.14 -5.43 5.98
C GLU A 333 35.72 -6.76 6.60
N VAL A 334 35.70 -7.82 5.80
CA VAL A 334 35.54 -9.18 6.29
C VAL A 334 36.75 -9.99 5.86
N LEU A 335 37.64 -10.25 6.83
CA LEU A 335 38.94 -10.90 6.58
C LEU A 335 39.75 -10.07 5.57
N ASP A 336 40.22 -10.69 4.48
CA ASP A 336 41.09 -10.07 3.47
C ASP A 336 40.32 -9.42 2.30
N LYS A 337 38.98 -9.28 2.43
CA LYS A 337 38.11 -8.73 1.39
C LYS A 337 37.24 -7.59 1.95
N SER A 338 37.21 -6.46 1.24
CA SER A 338 36.28 -5.35 1.52
C SER A 338 35.10 -5.41 0.57
N CYS A 339 33.87 -5.37 1.09
CA CYS A 339 32.67 -5.10 0.31
C CYS A 339 31.90 -3.95 0.97
N GLY A 340 31.33 -3.04 0.18
CA GLY A 340 30.52 -1.96 0.72
C GLY A 340 29.11 -2.45 1.05
N VAL A 341 28.47 -1.79 2.01
CA VAL A 341 27.04 -1.93 2.32
C VAL A 341 26.37 -0.56 2.33
N CYS A 342 25.18 -0.48 1.75
CA CYS A 342 24.34 0.70 1.78
C CYS A 342 23.85 0.90 3.21
N VAL A 343 24.15 2.05 3.78
CA VAL A 343 23.83 2.43 5.15
C VAL A 343 23.12 3.77 5.16
N PRO A 344 22.23 3.99 6.14
CA PRO A 344 21.55 5.26 6.30
C PRO A 344 22.50 6.35 6.82
N CYS A 345 23.59 6.01 7.52
CA CYS A 345 24.53 6.98 8.04
C CYS A 345 25.94 6.43 8.30
N LYS A 346 26.90 7.34 8.26
CA LYS A 346 28.27 7.23 8.79
C LYS A 346 28.45 8.17 10.00
N GLN A 347 27.74 9.29 10.00
CA GLN A 347 27.70 10.31 11.03
C GLN A 347 26.28 10.84 11.22
N ASP A 348 26.04 11.53 12.34
CA ASP A 348 24.72 12.03 12.72
C ASP A 348 24.07 12.94 11.67
N THR A 349 24.87 13.74 10.95
CA THR A 349 24.37 14.64 9.90
C THR A 349 23.87 13.92 8.65
N ASP A 350 24.12 12.62 8.51
CA ASP A 350 23.54 11.81 7.44
C ASP A 350 22.09 11.42 7.75
N CYS A 351 21.69 11.47 9.02
CA CYS A 351 20.33 11.13 9.44
C CYS A 351 19.38 12.33 9.27
N GLN A 352 18.39 12.16 8.41
CA GLN A 352 17.29 13.12 8.27
C GLN A 352 16.25 12.91 9.38
N ASP A 353 15.76 14.01 9.95
CA ASP A 353 14.59 14.01 10.84
C ASP A 353 13.34 13.52 10.09
N ILE A 354 12.50 12.76 10.78
CA ILE A 354 11.28 12.22 10.21
C ILE A 354 10.12 13.18 10.47
N ASP A 355 9.64 13.80 9.40
CA ASP A 355 8.46 14.65 9.44
C ASP A 355 7.19 13.78 9.44
N VAL A 356 6.55 13.70 10.60
CA VAL A 356 5.37 12.84 10.81
C VAL A 356 4.16 13.32 9.99
N THR A 357 4.15 14.59 9.60
CA THR A 357 3.07 15.14 8.76
C THR A 357 3.03 14.50 7.37
N LYS A 358 4.17 14.03 6.85
CA LYS A 358 4.24 13.35 5.55
C LYS A 358 3.57 11.98 5.54
N ALA A 359 3.54 11.30 6.68
CA ALA A 359 2.89 9.99 6.84
C ALA A 359 1.46 10.10 7.41
N ALA A 360 0.98 11.32 7.71
CA ALA A 360 -0.30 11.52 8.40
C ALA A 360 -1.51 10.94 7.65
N GLY A 361 -1.50 10.97 6.32
CA GLY A 361 -2.58 10.40 5.50
C GLY A 361 -2.75 8.89 5.71
N ASP A 362 -1.64 8.16 5.77
CA ASP A 362 -1.64 6.70 5.96
C ASP A 362 -1.92 6.32 7.42
N ILE A 363 -1.34 7.07 8.36
CA ILE A 363 -1.46 6.82 9.80
C ILE A 363 -2.88 7.11 10.32
N PHE A 364 -3.51 8.19 9.86
CA PHE A 364 -4.79 8.66 10.39
C PHE A 364 -5.97 8.47 9.42
N GLY A 365 -5.72 8.11 8.16
CA GLY A 365 -6.73 7.88 7.13
C GLY A 365 -7.40 9.16 6.59
N PRO A 366 -8.34 9.03 5.63
CA PRO A 366 -8.92 10.16 4.89
C PRO A 366 -9.78 11.12 5.73
N LEU A 367 -10.32 10.67 6.87
CA LEU A 367 -11.06 11.51 7.82
C LEU A 367 -10.15 12.06 8.94
N GLY A 368 -8.88 11.67 8.95
CA GLY A 368 -7.96 11.87 10.06
C GLY A 368 -7.21 13.20 10.06
N SER A 369 -7.15 13.95 8.97
CA SER A 369 -6.27 15.14 8.85
C SER A 369 -6.58 16.30 9.83
N VAL A 370 -7.83 16.40 10.30
CA VAL A 370 -8.24 17.40 11.30
C VAL A 370 -7.99 16.89 12.72
N ALA A 371 -8.23 15.59 12.97
CA ALA A 371 -7.99 14.95 14.27
C ALA A 371 -6.50 14.69 14.53
N SER A 372 -5.72 14.47 13.47
CA SER A 372 -4.28 14.24 13.52
C SER A 372 -3.55 15.45 14.04
N LYS A 373 -3.99 16.69 13.74
CA LYS A 373 -3.37 17.89 14.30
C LYS A 373 -3.54 17.94 15.83
N ILE A 374 -4.73 17.65 16.35
CA ILE A 374 -4.98 17.61 17.80
C ILE A 374 -4.20 16.47 18.47
N LEU A 375 -4.10 15.30 17.83
CA LEU A 375 -3.34 14.16 18.33
C LEU A 375 -1.82 14.39 18.28
N LEU A 376 -1.33 15.00 17.20
CA LEU A 376 0.07 15.41 17.06
C LEU A 376 0.39 16.53 18.04
N ASP A 377 -0.47 17.53 18.23
CA ASP A 377 -0.29 18.56 19.26
C ASP A 377 -0.32 17.96 20.68
N LYS A 378 -1.07 16.89 20.91
CA LYS A 378 -1.07 16.18 22.20
C LYS A 378 0.19 15.32 22.41
N ALA A 379 0.78 14.80 21.33
CA ALA A 379 1.97 13.94 21.39
C ALA A 379 3.30 14.72 21.32
N PHE A 380 3.35 15.79 20.53
CA PHE A 380 4.53 16.62 20.25
C PHE A 380 4.44 18.00 20.94
N GLY A 381 3.27 18.40 21.45
CA GLY A 381 3.09 19.74 22.01
C GLY A 381 3.14 20.83 20.93
N PRO A 382 3.57 22.05 21.28
CA PRO A 382 3.79 23.13 20.31
C PRO A 382 5.07 22.95 19.47
N ASN A 383 5.82 21.86 19.68
CA ASN A 383 7.09 21.61 19.00
C ASN A 383 6.88 21.18 17.55
N ASP A 384 7.96 21.24 16.77
CA ASP A 384 7.99 20.76 15.39
C ASP A 384 7.61 19.26 15.37
N HIS A 385 6.68 18.85 14.50
CA HIS A 385 6.12 17.48 14.45
C HIS A 385 7.11 16.48 13.80
N LYS A 386 8.35 16.52 14.27
CA LYS A 386 9.48 15.74 13.77
C LYS A 386 9.94 14.73 14.82
N ILE A 387 10.24 13.53 14.36
CA ILE A 387 10.99 12.54 15.13
C ILE A 387 12.45 12.76 14.79
N HIS A 388 13.23 13.18 15.77
CA HIS A 388 14.66 13.39 15.59
C HIS A 388 15.40 12.06 15.51
N MET A 389 16.35 11.99 14.58
CA MET A 389 17.12 10.77 14.28
C MET A 389 18.59 11.02 14.58
N PHE A 390 19.32 9.99 15.02
CA PHE A 390 20.78 10.03 15.17
C PHE A 390 21.43 8.78 14.59
N CYS A 391 22.73 8.87 14.30
CA CYS A 391 23.49 7.76 13.77
C CYS A 391 24.05 6.89 14.89
N GLN A 392 23.41 5.75 15.16
CA GLN A 392 24.01 4.74 16.03
C GLN A 392 25.08 3.98 15.26
N LYS A 393 26.36 4.23 15.55
CA LYS A 393 27.47 3.47 15.00
C LYS A 393 27.38 1.99 15.39
N VAL A 394 27.47 1.11 14.41
CA VAL A 394 27.41 -0.35 14.59
C VAL A 394 28.83 -0.94 14.55
N ALA A 395 29.60 -0.62 13.52
CA ALA A 395 31.00 -1.03 13.37
C ALA A 395 31.73 -0.11 12.38
N GLY A 396 33.03 0.11 12.58
CA GLY A 396 33.84 0.98 11.72
C GLY A 396 33.22 2.38 11.53
N ASP A 397 33.10 2.79 10.27
CA ASP A 397 32.58 4.11 9.87
C ASP A 397 31.09 4.06 9.48
N TYR A 398 30.30 3.09 9.96
CA TYR A 398 28.89 3.00 9.59
C TYR A 398 27.92 2.69 10.73
N GLY A 399 26.70 3.17 10.57
CA GLY A 399 25.64 3.09 11.56
C GLY A 399 24.23 2.99 10.99
N ALA A 400 23.27 2.90 11.90
CA ALA A 400 21.85 2.96 11.60
C ALA A 400 21.27 4.29 12.11
N CYS A 401 20.42 4.94 11.32
CA CYS A 401 19.64 6.07 11.79
C CYS A 401 18.52 5.56 12.68
N LEU A 402 18.61 5.86 13.96
CA LEU A 402 17.60 5.48 14.95
C LEU A 402 16.91 6.74 15.48
N PRO A 403 15.63 6.62 15.87
CA PRO A 403 14.98 7.68 16.62
C PRO A 403 15.76 7.98 17.89
N CYS A 404 15.85 9.26 18.22
CA CYS A 404 16.43 9.71 19.47
C CYS A 404 15.73 9.05 20.67
N PRO A 405 16.45 8.71 21.76
CA PRO A 405 15.84 8.15 22.97
C PRO A 405 14.69 9.02 23.49
N ASN A 406 14.85 10.34 23.37
CA ASN A 406 13.75 11.28 23.39
C ASN A 406 13.47 11.74 21.96
N MET A 407 12.42 11.20 21.34
CA MET A 407 12.11 11.45 19.94
C MET A 407 11.74 12.91 19.63
N LEU A 408 11.33 13.66 20.67
CA LEU A 408 10.97 15.08 20.58
C LEU A 408 12.19 15.99 20.70
N ALA A 409 13.31 15.48 21.20
CA ALA A 409 14.53 16.25 21.41
C ALA A 409 15.60 15.85 20.38
N ARG A 410 16.37 16.84 19.92
CA ARG A 410 17.49 16.60 19.02
C ARG A 410 18.66 15.98 19.77
N CYS A 411 18.92 14.70 19.53
CA CYS A 411 20.06 14.01 20.12
C CYS A 411 21.26 13.86 19.16
N ALA A 412 21.07 14.16 17.87
CA ALA A 412 22.13 14.13 16.86
C ALA A 412 23.08 15.32 17.02
N GLN A 413 24.39 15.06 16.98
CA GLN A 413 25.39 16.11 16.86
C GLN A 413 25.31 16.74 15.47
N THR A 414 24.66 17.90 15.37
CA THR A 414 24.76 18.72 14.16
C THR A 414 26.16 19.32 14.07
N ASN A 415 26.66 19.55 12.86
CA ASN A 415 27.89 20.34 12.62
C ASN A 415 27.79 21.80 13.11
N GLU A 416 26.70 22.19 13.78
CA GLU A 416 26.63 23.44 14.52
C GLU A 416 27.52 23.28 15.76
N ASN A 417 28.72 23.87 15.72
CA ASN A 417 29.58 23.98 16.90
C ASN A 417 28.73 24.52 18.05
N VAL A 418 28.55 23.74 19.12
CA VAL A 418 28.00 24.26 20.37
C VAL A 418 28.84 25.47 20.73
N PRO A 419 28.28 26.69 20.75
CA PRO A 419 29.09 27.87 20.94
C PRO A 419 29.80 27.74 22.29
N GLU A 420 31.13 27.74 22.27
CA GLU A 420 31.96 27.71 23.48
C GLU A 420 31.60 28.85 24.45
N ARG A 421 30.89 29.88 23.98
CA ARG A 421 30.41 31.02 24.76
C ARG A 421 28.94 31.31 24.44
N GLY A 422 28.06 31.02 25.39
CA GLY A 422 26.67 31.49 25.42
C GLY A 422 26.43 32.40 26.62
N SER A 423 25.28 33.09 26.64
CA SER A 423 24.91 33.99 27.73
C SER A 423 24.34 33.21 28.93
N CYS A 424 24.82 33.50 30.14
CA CYS A 424 24.27 32.93 31.37
C CYS A 424 23.16 33.84 31.94
N ASN A 425 22.19 34.19 31.09
CA ASN A 425 21.15 35.19 31.42
C ASN A 425 20.14 34.69 32.47
N HIS A 426 20.04 33.38 32.65
CA HIS A 426 19.21 32.74 33.65
C HIS A 426 19.94 31.54 34.27
N LYS A 427 19.36 30.97 35.33
CA LYS A 427 19.92 29.79 35.99
C LYS A 427 19.61 28.51 35.22
N VAL A 428 20.40 27.46 35.47
CA VAL A 428 20.24 26.12 34.87
C VAL A 428 18.85 25.50 35.08
N CYS A 429 18.13 25.93 36.12
CA CYS A 429 16.80 25.42 36.45
C CYS A 429 15.65 26.36 36.09
N GLU A 430 15.94 27.40 35.31
CA GLU A 430 14.98 28.36 34.78
C GLU A 430 14.97 28.19 33.25
N THR A 431 13.80 28.26 32.62
CA THR A 431 13.70 28.26 31.15
C THR A 431 14.07 29.63 30.59
N GLY A 432 14.68 29.69 29.41
CA GLY A 432 15.04 30.94 28.75
C GLY A 432 15.95 30.75 27.53
N ASP A 433 16.69 31.80 27.17
CA ASP A 433 17.66 31.77 26.06
C ASP A 433 18.69 30.63 26.24
N ALA A 434 19.25 30.10 25.15
CA ALA A 434 20.27 29.06 25.23
C ALA A 434 21.42 29.40 26.19
N LEU A 435 21.71 28.49 27.13
CA LEU A 435 22.85 28.65 28.05
C LEU A 435 24.15 28.27 27.36
N GLY A 436 25.21 29.02 27.65
CA GLY A 436 26.56 28.67 27.21
C GLY A 436 27.13 27.49 27.99
N VAL A 437 27.95 26.65 27.36
CA VAL A 437 28.63 25.50 28.01
C VAL A 437 29.45 25.86 29.25
N ASN A 438 29.84 27.14 29.40
CA ASN A 438 30.57 27.65 30.55
C ASN A 438 29.68 28.17 31.69
N CYS A 439 28.35 28.19 31.51
CA CYS A 439 27.40 28.59 32.55
C CYS A 439 27.31 27.51 33.62
N GLU A 440 27.39 27.92 34.90
CA GLU A 440 27.25 27.07 36.10
C GLU A 440 27.76 25.62 35.93
N LEU A 441 29.10 25.45 35.84
CA LEU A 441 29.96 24.24 36.06
C LEU A 441 29.32 22.84 35.94
N PRO A 442 30.13 21.83 35.52
CA PRO A 442 29.98 20.96 34.33
C PRO A 442 28.57 20.54 33.88
N CYS A 443 27.52 20.82 34.64
CA CYS A 443 26.15 20.41 34.37
C CYS A 443 25.64 20.90 33.02
N VAL A 444 25.80 22.19 32.70
CA VAL A 444 25.39 22.71 31.38
C VAL A 444 26.14 22.00 30.26
N ALA A 445 27.46 21.81 30.39
CA ALA A 445 28.23 21.06 29.39
C ALA A 445 27.79 19.59 29.26
N GLU A 446 27.44 18.92 30.37
CA GLU A 446 26.90 17.56 30.38
C GLU A 446 25.54 17.49 29.64
N VAL A 447 24.66 18.48 29.87
CA VAL A 447 23.38 18.60 29.15
C VAL A 447 23.61 18.94 27.68
N CYS A 448 24.39 19.96 27.34
CA CYS A 448 24.69 20.33 25.95
C CYS A 448 25.32 19.18 25.14
N ALA A 449 26.11 18.33 25.79
CA ALA A 449 26.72 17.17 25.15
C ALA A 449 25.71 16.06 24.83
N LYS A 450 24.53 16.08 25.45
CA LYS A 450 23.43 15.13 25.23
C LYS A 450 22.31 15.72 24.40
N ASP A 451 21.97 16.97 24.66
CA ASP A 451 21.00 17.77 23.93
C ASP A 451 21.63 19.12 23.52
N PRO A 452 22.21 19.19 22.31
CA PRO A 452 22.76 20.43 21.78
C PRO A 452 21.72 21.55 21.65
N TYR A 453 20.42 21.23 21.53
CA TYR A 453 19.34 22.22 21.40
C TYR A 453 19.37 23.23 22.56
N CYS A 454 19.59 22.73 23.78
CA CYS A 454 19.69 23.50 25.02
C CYS A 454 20.72 24.65 24.95
N CYS A 455 21.72 24.51 24.09
CA CYS A 455 22.88 25.38 24.07
C CYS A 455 23.09 26.09 22.72
N ILE A 456 22.27 25.76 21.71
CA ILE A 456 22.29 26.41 20.39
C ILE A 456 21.00 27.16 20.07
N LYS A 457 19.84 26.75 20.61
CA LYS A 457 18.54 27.39 20.34
C LYS A 457 17.94 28.01 21.59
N GLU A 458 17.58 27.22 22.59
CA GLU A 458 16.80 27.65 23.74
C GLU A 458 17.00 26.68 24.91
N TRP A 459 17.01 27.19 26.14
CA TRP A 459 16.97 26.39 27.35
C TRP A 459 15.52 26.19 27.81
N ASP A 460 14.87 25.17 27.28
CA ASP A 460 13.44 24.93 27.51
C ASP A 460 13.17 24.02 28.74
N TYR A 461 11.92 23.56 28.87
CA TYR A 461 11.53 22.64 29.94
C TYR A 461 12.28 21.30 29.89
N GLN A 462 12.55 20.79 28.69
CA GLN A 462 13.29 19.56 28.51
C GLN A 462 14.74 19.71 28.99
N CYS A 463 15.36 20.88 28.77
CA CYS A 463 16.69 21.16 29.30
C CYS A 463 16.73 21.07 30.84
N LYS A 464 15.66 21.49 31.55
CA LYS A 464 15.55 21.29 33.01
C LYS A 464 15.44 19.81 33.40
N VAL A 465 14.71 19.02 32.60
CA VAL A 465 14.59 17.57 32.80
C VAL A 465 15.96 16.89 32.60
N ASP A 466 16.69 17.30 31.57
CA ASP A 466 18.00 16.78 31.23
C ASP A 466 19.06 17.10 32.29
N VAL A 467 18.90 18.22 33.03
CA VAL A 467 19.70 18.49 34.23
C VAL A 467 19.51 17.40 35.27
N ASP A 468 18.27 17.01 35.56
CA ASP A 468 17.97 15.96 36.52
C ASP A 468 18.46 14.58 36.05
N LEU A 469 18.58 14.36 34.74
CA LEU A 469 19.11 13.13 34.16
C LEU A 469 20.63 13.09 34.19
N TYR A 470 21.28 14.09 33.59
CA TYR A 470 22.70 14.04 33.25
C TYR A 470 23.59 14.70 34.29
N CYS A 471 23.11 15.75 34.97
CA CYS A 471 23.93 16.43 35.96
C CYS A 471 24.11 15.61 37.23
N LYS A 472 25.36 15.47 37.66
CA LYS A 472 25.70 14.71 38.88
C LYS A 472 25.55 15.53 40.16
N ASN A 473 25.80 16.82 40.07
CA ASN A 473 25.92 17.75 41.20
C ASN A 473 24.71 18.68 41.35
N ARG A 474 23.73 18.60 40.44
CA ARG A 474 22.58 19.49 40.45
C ARG A 474 21.30 18.73 40.13
N THR A 475 20.23 19.27 40.68
CA THR A 475 18.88 18.90 40.33
C THR A 475 18.02 20.14 40.25
N CYS A 476 17.14 20.20 39.27
CA CYS A 476 16.12 21.23 39.22
C CYS A 476 14.93 20.81 40.06
N GLU A 477 14.29 21.77 40.73
CA GLU A 477 13.01 21.51 41.39
C GLU A 477 12.06 20.98 40.32
N PRO A 478 11.65 19.70 40.42
CA PRO A 478 10.89 19.10 39.35
C PRO A 478 9.47 19.66 39.39
N ASP A 479 8.99 20.20 38.28
CA ASP A 479 7.54 20.36 38.08
C ASP A 479 6.88 18.97 37.96
N ASN A 480 7.66 17.90 37.69
CA ASN A 480 7.23 16.50 37.74
C ASN A 480 8.34 15.50 38.13
N CYS A 481 7.98 14.37 38.73
CA CYS A 481 8.92 13.37 39.25
C CYS A 481 9.27 12.23 38.26
N ILE A 482 9.20 12.47 36.95
CA ILE A 482 9.19 11.40 35.93
C ILE A 482 10.42 10.48 35.98
N TYR A 483 11.59 11.01 36.38
CA TYR A 483 12.87 10.27 36.37
C TYR A 483 13.43 9.99 37.77
N ARG A 484 12.60 10.12 38.81
CA ARG A 484 13.01 9.89 40.20
C ARG A 484 12.35 8.64 40.76
N GLU A 485 13.12 7.91 41.55
CA GLU A 485 12.57 6.81 42.33
C GLU A 485 11.53 7.33 43.32
N ALA A 486 10.56 6.48 43.66
CA ALA A 486 9.56 6.77 44.66
C ALA A 486 10.24 7.12 45.99
N GLY A 487 9.99 8.31 46.52
CA GLY A 487 10.68 8.80 47.71
C GLY A 487 10.37 10.24 48.03
N TRP A 488 10.88 10.69 49.17
CA TRP A 488 10.89 12.10 49.52
C TRP A 488 12.26 12.71 49.25
N TYR A 489 12.29 13.97 48.86
CA TYR A 489 13.48 14.73 48.51
C TYR A 489 13.41 16.11 49.14
N CYS A 490 14.56 16.71 49.45
CA CYS A 490 14.61 18.10 49.92
C CYS A 490 14.54 19.07 48.74
N PHE A 491 13.87 20.21 48.92
CA PHE A 491 13.96 21.32 47.95
C PHE A 491 15.41 21.81 47.80
N GLU A 492 15.74 22.45 46.67
CA GLU A 492 17.06 23.09 46.46
C GLU A 492 17.32 24.12 47.57
N GLU A 493 16.30 24.91 47.89
CA GLU A 493 16.28 25.73 49.10
C GLU A 493 15.79 24.88 50.30
N GLN A 494 16.72 24.23 50.99
CA GLN A 494 16.45 23.28 52.09
C GLN A 494 15.56 23.84 53.21
N ALA A 495 15.52 25.17 53.37
CA ALA A 495 14.64 25.85 54.32
C ALA A 495 13.14 25.73 53.96
N LYS A 496 12.81 25.46 52.70
CA LYS A 496 11.43 25.22 52.25
C LYS A 496 10.92 23.81 52.53
N GLY A 497 11.79 22.91 53.03
CA GLY A 497 11.46 21.54 53.40
C GLY A 497 11.66 20.52 52.27
N GLY A 498 10.67 19.66 51.99
CA GLY A 498 10.81 18.62 50.97
C GLY A 498 9.53 18.27 50.20
N TYR A 499 9.69 17.54 49.10
CA TYR A 499 8.65 17.09 48.19
C TYR A 499 8.66 15.56 48.01
N ARG A 500 7.53 14.99 47.62
CA ARG A 500 7.37 13.55 47.40
C ARG A 500 7.23 13.22 45.91
N CYS A 501 7.94 12.19 45.48
CA CYS A 501 7.75 11.50 44.20
C CYS A 501 7.09 10.14 44.45
N SER A 502 6.02 9.78 43.75
CA SER A 502 5.36 8.48 43.92
C SER A 502 5.98 7.35 43.09
N GLY A 503 6.80 7.69 42.08
CA GLY A 503 7.52 6.73 41.23
C GLY A 503 6.70 6.11 40.10
N GLU A 504 5.50 6.62 39.78
CA GLU A 504 4.75 6.20 38.58
C GLU A 504 5.21 6.98 37.34
N PRO A 505 5.79 6.32 36.31
CA PRO A 505 6.20 6.99 35.08
C PRO A 505 5.00 7.60 34.35
N GLY A 506 5.10 8.87 33.94
CA GLY A 506 4.12 9.52 33.05
C GLY A 506 2.91 10.17 33.73
N VAL A 507 2.88 10.29 35.07
CA VAL A 507 1.85 11.04 35.79
C VAL A 507 2.44 12.37 36.27
N GLU A 508 1.85 13.49 35.84
CA GLU A 508 2.13 14.83 36.38
C GLU A 508 1.75 14.86 37.87
N GLN A 509 2.72 15.13 38.73
CA GLN A 509 2.53 15.05 40.18
C GLN A 509 2.85 16.37 40.83
N VAL A 510 1.84 16.99 41.41
CA VAL A 510 2.01 18.10 42.34
C VAL A 510 2.69 17.54 43.59
N ALA A 511 3.92 17.98 43.84
CA ALA A 511 4.65 17.69 45.06
C ALA A 511 3.79 17.94 46.31
N GLU A 512 3.50 16.90 47.10
CA GLU A 512 3.01 17.10 48.47
C GLU A 512 4.15 17.75 49.27
N GLY A 513 4.14 19.07 49.40
CA GLY A 513 5.16 19.81 50.12
C GLY A 513 5.09 19.58 51.63
N HIS A 514 6.21 19.24 52.26
CA HIS A 514 6.40 19.35 53.70
C HIS A 514 7.29 20.55 53.97
N GLN A 515 6.74 21.64 54.52
CA GLN A 515 7.52 22.84 54.83
C GLN A 515 8.19 22.74 56.19
N CYS A 516 9.47 23.08 56.24
CA CYS A 516 10.18 23.28 57.50
C CYS A 516 9.93 24.68 58.06
N SER A 517 10.08 24.84 59.37
CA SER A 517 9.99 26.15 60.02
C SER A 517 11.17 27.05 59.61
N LEU A 518 11.05 28.37 59.78
CA LEU A 518 12.05 29.38 59.35
C LEU A 518 13.52 29.10 59.76
N ASN A 519 13.73 28.41 60.88
CA ASN A 519 15.06 28.04 61.42
C ASN A 519 15.41 26.56 61.25
N GLN A 520 14.68 25.86 60.38
CA GLN A 520 14.87 24.46 60.11
C GLN A 520 15.17 24.21 58.64
N GLU A 521 15.78 23.07 58.35
CA GLU A 521 16.17 22.64 57.02
C GLU A 521 15.89 21.14 56.84
N CYS A 522 15.52 20.76 55.62
CA CYS A 522 15.52 19.37 55.21
C CYS A 522 16.96 18.91 54.90
N ARG A 523 17.35 17.73 55.40
CA ARG A 523 18.65 17.12 55.08
C ARG A 523 18.49 15.87 54.25
N ARG A 524 19.48 15.62 53.38
CA ARG A 524 19.54 14.45 52.50
C ARG A 524 20.21 13.26 53.21
N ASP A 525 19.76 12.06 52.90
CA ASP A 525 20.31 10.79 53.35
C ASP A 525 21.43 10.35 52.39
N GLY A 526 22.55 11.09 52.43
CA GLY A 526 23.71 10.91 51.57
C GLY A 526 24.29 12.22 51.04
N ASP A 527 25.49 12.16 50.47
CA ASP A 527 26.25 13.34 50.03
C ASP A 527 25.83 13.85 48.63
N GLY A 528 24.96 13.12 47.93
CA GLY A 528 24.54 13.45 46.57
C GLY A 528 23.36 14.44 46.53
N PRO A 529 23.27 15.31 45.51
CA PRO A 529 22.11 16.21 45.32
C PRO A 529 20.81 15.46 45.02
N LYS A 530 20.91 14.23 44.49
CA LYS A 530 19.80 13.32 44.19
C LYS A 530 19.43 12.41 45.36
N ALA A 531 20.15 12.49 46.49
CA ALA A 531 19.87 11.63 47.63
C ALA A 531 18.48 11.94 48.23
N PRO A 532 17.74 10.90 48.69
CA PRO A 532 16.44 11.09 49.31
C PRO A 532 16.56 11.92 50.59
N ALA A 533 15.45 12.49 51.05
CA ALA A 533 15.40 13.19 52.33
C ALA A 533 15.49 12.19 53.50
N ILE A 534 16.14 12.60 54.59
CA ILE A 534 16.08 11.84 55.85
C ILE A 534 14.65 11.90 56.36
N LEU A 535 14.04 10.75 56.60
CA LEU A 535 12.63 10.66 56.97
C LEU A 535 12.40 10.60 58.49
N CYS A 536 11.23 11.06 58.91
CA CYS A 536 10.71 10.82 60.24
C CYS A 536 10.29 9.35 60.42
N THR A 537 11.06 8.59 61.20
CA THR A 537 10.79 7.17 61.49
C THR A 537 9.84 6.98 62.68
N SER A 538 9.81 7.94 63.61
CA SER A 538 8.84 8.01 64.72
C SER A 538 8.40 9.45 64.98
N GLU A 539 7.20 9.60 65.54
CA GLU A 539 6.66 10.89 66.01
C GLU A 539 6.78 11.03 67.54
N THR A 540 6.97 9.90 68.24
CA THR A 540 7.21 9.76 69.67
C THR A 540 8.69 9.49 69.96
N ASN A 541 9.24 10.17 70.96
CA ASN A 541 10.54 9.83 71.53
C ASN A 541 10.47 8.45 72.23
N ALA A 542 11.63 7.84 72.46
CA ALA A 542 11.72 6.53 73.13
C ALA A 542 11.17 6.52 74.57
N ASP A 543 11.07 7.69 75.20
CA ASP A 543 10.51 7.89 76.55
C ASP A 543 8.99 8.19 76.55
N GLY A 544 8.34 8.17 75.38
CA GLY A 544 6.92 8.48 75.22
C GLY A 544 6.57 9.97 75.17
N SER A 545 7.57 10.87 75.24
CA SER A 545 7.35 12.30 75.03
C SER A 545 7.15 12.63 73.54
N ASN A 546 6.30 13.62 73.25
CA ASN A 546 5.92 14.05 71.90
C ASN A 546 6.08 15.56 71.71
N PRO A 547 6.41 16.04 70.51
CA PRO A 547 6.88 15.30 69.32
C PRO A 547 8.42 15.14 69.28
N VAL A 548 8.92 14.16 68.52
CA VAL A 548 10.36 14.03 68.19
C VAL A 548 10.86 15.33 67.53
N PRO A 549 12.01 15.89 67.93
CA PRO A 549 12.54 17.11 67.32
C PRO A 549 12.68 16.97 65.80
N GLY A 550 11.98 17.85 65.07
CA GLY A 550 11.95 17.85 63.60
C GLY A 550 10.92 16.93 62.95
N CYS A 551 10.10 16.23 63.74
CA CYS A 551 9.08 15.29 63.30
C CYS A 551 7.75 15.51 64.06
N PRO A 552 6.95 16.51 63.67
CA PRO A 552 5.65 16.78 64.30
C PRO A 552 4.65 15.64 64.10
N PHE A 553 3.53 15.64 64.82
CA PHE A 553 2.46 14.66 64.61
C PHE A 553 1.97 14.64 63.15
N GLY A 554 1.77 13.46 62.58
CA GLY A 554 1.40 13.27 61.17
C GLY A 554 2.54 13.44 60.16
N SER A 555 3.80 13.39 60.61
CA SER A 555 5.01 13.48 59.77
C SER A 555 5.72 12.13 59.58
N LYS A 556 5.25 11.02 60.16
CA LYS A 556 5.84 9.70 59.96
C LYS A 556 5.91 9.36 58.47
N GLY A 557 7.12 9.08 57.98
CA GLY A 557 7.40 8.83 56.56
C GLY A 557 7.52 10.08 55.70
N LYS A 558 7.54 11.30 56.28
CA LYS A 558 7.83 12.59 55.61
C LYS A 558 9.24 13.08 55.96
N PRO A 559 9.78 14.11 55.27
CA PRO A 559 11.10 14.66 55.55
C PRO A 559 11.22 15.18 56.98
N LYS A 560 12.35 14.90 57.63
CA LYS A 560 12.69 15.43 58.93
C LYS A 560 13.27 16.84 58.79
N CYS A 561 12.76 17.78 59.59
CA CYS A 561 13.26 19.16 59.65
C CYS A 561 14.29 19.32 60.77
N PHE A 562 15.54 19.57 60.41
CA PHE A 562 16.65 19.78 61.34
C PHE A 562 16.80 21.25 61.67
N ASN A 563 17.17 21.61 62.89
CA ASN A 563 17.56 22.99 63.17
C ASN A 563 18.85 23.33 62.40
N LYS A 564 18.88 24.52 61.78
CA LYS A 564 20.04 25.07 61.08
C LYS A 564 21.25 25.22 62.01
#